data_AF-A0A150AAN3-F1
#
_entry.id   AF-A0A150AAN3-F1
#
_cell.length_a   1.000
_cell.length_b   1.000
_cell.length_c   1.000
_cell.angle_alpha   90.00
_cell.angle_beta   90.00
_cell.angle_gamma   90.00
#
_symmetry.space_group_name_H-M   'P 1'
#
loop_
_entity.id
_entity.type
_entity.pdbx_description
1 polymer ?
#
loop_
_entity_poly.entity_id
_entity_poly.type
_entity_poly.pdbx_seq_one_letter_code
_entity_poly.pdbx_strand_id
1 'polypeptide(L)'
;MRYLLIDEVKAQLNRGRQVEQYLGEFYSDEFKCHRYLTIEKDKNEYIGFLFEVFDDRDEGVESIYHFSSIEPDDMYGVEYGGFDELADLLGSLKEKFEIDENKFLNSGYLDTELSED
;
A
#
# COMPACT_ATOMS: atom_id res chain seq x y z
N MET A 1 -5.54 16.27 1.47
CA MET A 1 -4.72 15.34 0.65
C MET A 1 -5.36 15.22 -0.74
N ARG A 2 -4.67 14.71 -1.78
CA ARG A 2 -5.33 14.36 -3.04
C ARG A 2 -4.74 13.07 -3.60
N TYR A 3 -5.57 12.29 -4.27
CA TYR A 3 -5.11 11.16 -5.04
C TYR A 3 -4.34 11.59 -6.30
N LEU A 4 -3.41 10.74 -6.70
CA LEU A 4 -2.58 10.86 -7.88
C LEU A 4 -3.34 10.33 -9.10
N LEU A 5 -3.23 11.04 -10.22
CA LEU A 5 -3.59 10.47 -11.52
C LEU A 5 -2.54 9.41 -11.92
N ILE A 6 -2.92 8.46 -12.78
CA ILE A 6 -2.02 7.38 -13.19
C ILE A 6 -0.70 7.87 -13.81
N ASP A 7 -0.72 8.99 -14.55
CA ASP A 7 0.49 9.58 -15.11
C ASP A 7 1.39 10.21 -14.02
N GLU A 8 0.79 10.70 -12.95
CA GLU A 8 1.51 11.22 -11.79
C GLU A 8 2.13 10.09 -10.97
N VAL A 9 1.41 8.97 -10.81
CA VAL A 9 1.94 7.73 -10.23
C VAL A 9 3.20 7.29 -10.97
N LYS A 10 3.11 7.14 -12.30
CA LYS A 10 4.27 6.80 -13.14
C LYS A 10 5.41 7.81 -12.98
N ALA A 11 5.10 9.10 -12.90
CA ALA A 11 6.12 10.14 -12.71
C ALA A 11 6.80 10.08 -11.33
N GLN A 12 6.09 9.73 -10.25
CA GLN A 12 6.70 9.51 -8.93
C GLN A 12 7.61 8.27 -8.97
N LEU A 13 7.10 7.15 -9.49
CA LEU A 13 7.84 5.89 -9.58
C LEU A 13 9.13 6.02 -10.38
N ASN A 14 9.09 6.69 -11.54
CA ASN A 14 10.28 6.95 -12.36
C ASN A 14 11.31 7.89 -11.69
N ARG A 15 10.94 8.61 -10.63
CA ARG A 15 11.86 9.41 -9.80
C ARG A 15 12.44 8.62 -8.62
N GLY A 16 12.15 7.32 -8.55
CA GLY A 16 12.55 6.47 -7.41
C GLY A 16 11.76 6.77 -6.14
N ARG A 17 10.54 7.32 -6.28
CA ARG A 17 9.64 7.55 -5.15
C ARG A 17 8.58 6.46 -5.09
N GLN A 18 8.10 6.19 -3.89
CA GLN A 18 7.02 5.24 -3.65
C GLN A 18 5.66 5.94 -3.74
N VAL A 19 4.66 5.19 -4.17
CA VAL A 19 3.25 5.57 -4.06
C VAL A 19 2.53 4.51 -3.24
N GLU A 20 1.43 4.90 -2.60
CA GLU A 20 0.71 4.03 -1.68
C GLU A 20 -0.78 4.05 -1.97
N GLN A 21 -1.49 2.98 -1.63
CA GLN A 21 -2.95 2.94 -1.64
C GLN A 21 -3.44 2.24 -0.38
N TYR A 22 -4.32 2.89 0.37
CA TYR A 22 -5.07 2.22 1.42
C TYR A 22 -6.14 1.31 0.79
N LEU A 23 -6.16 0.04 1.21
CA LEU A 23 -7.05 -0.99 0.67
C LEU A 23 -8.21 -1.34 1.61
N GLY A 24 -8.29 -0.65 2.74
CA GLY A 24 -9.39 -0.78 3.69
C GLY A 24 -9.04 -1.60 4.93
N GLU A 25 -10.05 -1.69 5.80
CA GLU A 25 -10.00 -2.49 7.02
C GLU A 25 -10.54 -3.90 6.78
N PHE A 26 -10.04 -4.84 7.56
CA PHE A 26 -10.56 -6.21 7.63
C PHE A 26 -10.38 -6.75 9.05
N TYR A 27 -10.94 -7.92 9.32
CA TYR A 27 -10.81 -8.58 10.60
C TYR A 27 -10.03 -9.89 10.45
N SER A 28 -9.01 -10.06 11.28
CA SER A 28 -8.30 -11.32 11.47
C SER A 28 -8.68 -11.85 12.85
N ASP A 29 -9.42 -12.95 12.89
CA ASP A 29 -10.14 -13.44 14.08
C ASP A 29 -11.04 -12.35 14.71
N GLU A 30 -10.66 -11.83 15.88
CA GLU A 30 -11.39 -10.77 16.61
C GLU A 30 -10.66 -9.41 16.53
N PHE A 31 -9.52 -9.34 15.85
CA PHE A 31 -8.70 -8.14 15.76
C PHE A 31 -9.01 -7.35 14.50
N LYS A 32 -9.16 -6.03 14.65
CA LYS A 32 -9.25 -5.11 13.52
C LYS A 32 -7.85 -4.96 12.91
N CYS A 33 -7.79 -5.03 11.58
CA CYS A 33 -6.57 -4.93 10.81
C CYS A 33 -6.75 -3.95 9.65
N HIS A 34 -5.63 -3.46 9.14
CA HIS A 34 -5.54 -2.58 7.99
C HIS A 34 -4.72 -3.22 6.89
N ARG A 35 -5.16 -3.01 5.63
CA ARG A 35 -4.42 -3.43 4.45
C ARG A 35 -4.04 -2.21 3.62
N TYR A 36 -2.80 -2.15 3.17
CA TYR A 36 -2.35 -1.15 2.21
C TYR A 36 -1.31 -1.71 1.24
N LEU A 37 -1.15 -1.03 0.12
CA LEU A 37 -0.18 -1.36 -0.92
C LEU A 37 0.83 -0.22 -1.04
N THR A 38 2.11 -0.57 -1.10
CA THR A 38 3.17 0.33 -1.55
C THR A 38 3.67 -0.14 -2.90
N ILE A 39 3.83 0.78 -3.86
CA ILE A 39 4.44 0.49 -5.16
C ILE A 39 5.73 1.30 -5.28
N GLU A 40 6.77 0.63 -5.74
CA GLU A 40 8.02 1.25 -6.13
C GLU A 40 8.49 0.78 -7.50
N LYS A 41 9.56 1.39 -7.98
CA LYS A 41 10.23 0.99 -9.21
C LYS A 41 11.71 0.80 -8.94
N ASP A 42 12.20 -0.44 -9.01
CA ASP A 42 13.63 -0.73 -9.00
C ASP A 42 14.13 -0.84 -10.44
N LYS A 43 15.03 0.06 -10.83
CA LYS A 43 15.56 0.20 -12.20
C LYS A 43 14.43 0.30 -13.23
N ASN A 44 14.08 -0.81 -13.87
CA ASN A 44 13.08 -0.91 -14.92
C ASN A 44 11.84 -1.70 -14.48
N GLU A 45 11.86 -2.33 -13.32
CA GLU A 45 10.80 -3.21 -12.85
C GLU A 45 9.94 -2.49 -11.81
N TYR A 46 8.63 -2.65 -11.92
CA TYR A 46 7.66 -2.24 -10.92
C TYR A 46 7.48 -3.36 -9.90
N ILE A 47 7.48 -2.99 -8.63
CA ILE A 47 7.35 -3.91 -7.50
C ILE A 47 6.28 -3.36 -6.56
N GLY A 48 5.34 -4.21 -6.17
CA GLY A 48 4.34 -3.92 -5.14
C GLY A 48 4.68 -4.64 -3.83
N PHE A 49 4.43 -3.99 -2.71
CA PHE A 49 4.52 -4.58 -1.37
C PHE A 49 3.17 -4.43 -0.70
N LEU A 50 2.54 -5.57 -0.39
CA LEU A 50 1.27 -5.60 0.31
C LEU A 50 1.51 -5.72 1.81
N PHE A 51 0.94 -4.80 2.58
CA PHE A 51 1.04 -4.80 4.03
C PHE A 51 -0.31 -5.13 4.64
N GLU A 52 -0.27 -5.98 5.66
CA GLU A 52 -1.39 -6.30 6.51
C GLU A 52 -0.94 -6.12 7.96
N VAL A 53 -1.55 -5.18 8.66
CA VAL A 53 -1.11 -4.75 10.00
C VAL A 53 -2.30 -4.72 10.96
N PHE A 54 -2.06 -4.98 12.24
CA PHE A 54 -3.06 -4.81 13.28
C PHE A 54 -3.39 -3.33 13.50
N ASP A 55 -4.61 -3.03 13.93
CA ASP A 55 -4.99 -1.69 14.38
C ASP A 55 -4.48 -1.45 15.81
N ASP A 56 -3.24 -0.96 15.93
CA ASP A 56 -2.57 -0.76 17.22
C ASP A 56 -2.91 0.59 17.88
N ARG A 57 -3.97 1.28 17.43
CA ARG A 57 -4.38 2.59 17.99
C ARG A 57 -4.80 2.49 19.46
N ASP A 58 -5.39 1.37 19.86
CA ASP A 58 -5.75 1.11 21.26
C ASP A 58 -4.51 0.93 22.16
N GLU A 59 -3.36 0.60 21.57
CA GLU A 59 -2.05 0.54 22.26
C GLU A 59 -1.32 1.90 22.24
N GLY A 60 -1.92 2.94 21.66
CA GLY A 60 -1.37 4.28 21.57
C GLY A 60 -0.43 4.50 20.38
N VAL A 61 -0.44 3.60 19.39
CA VAL A 61 0.29 3.80 18.13
C VAL A 61 -0.55 4.67 17.19
N GLU A 62 -0.02 5.82 16.79
CA GLU A 62 -0.78 6.80 15.99
C GLU A 62 -0.67 6.56 14.48
N SER A 63 0.43 5.97 14.03
CA SER A 63 0.78 5.86 12.62
C SER A 63 0.67 4.43 12.12
N ILE A 64 -0.01 4.23 10.99
CA ILE A 64 -0.17 2.92 10.35
C ILE A 64 1.18 2.30 9.94
N TYR A 65 2.18 3.14 9.66
CA TYR A 65 3.55 2.69 9.33
C TYR A 65 4.31 2.12 10.54
N HIS A 66 3.73 2.22 11.74
CA HIS A 66 4.28 1.69 12.97
C HIS A 66 3.41 0.58 13.59
N PHE A 67 2.31 0.22 12.93
CA PHE A 67 1.50 -0.90 13.34
C PHE A 67 2.22 -2.22 13.14
N SER A 68 1.89 -3.18 13.99
CA SER A 68 2.47 -4.51 13.99
C SER A 68 1.96 -5.31 12.79
N SER A 69 2.87 -5.95 12.06
CA SER A 69 2.49 -6.89 10.99
C SER A 69 1.65 -8.04 11.55
N ILE A 70 0.61 -8.45 10.82
CA ILE A 70 -0.18 -9.62 11.21
C ILE A 70 0.63 -10.92 11.10
N GLU A 71 1.53 -10.98 10.12
CA GLU A 71 2.43 -12.10 9.88
C GLU A 71 3.88 -11.61 10.14
N PRO A 72 4.60 -12.19 11.12
CA PRO A 72 5.95 -11.74 11.47
C PRO A 72 6.96 -11.81 10.32
N ASP A 73 6.77 -12.77 9.41
CA ASP A 73 7.62 -12.97 8.23
C ASP A 73 7.40 -11.89 7.16
N ASP A 74 6.24 -11.21 7.18
CA ASP A 74 5.82 -10.22 6.18
C ASP A 74 5.97 -8.76 6.70
N MET A 75 6.88 -8.52 7.65
CA MET A 75 7.10 -7.18 8.23
C MET A 75 7.53 -6.10 7.23
N TYR A 76 8.03 -6.50 6.05
CA TYR A 76 8.39 -5.61 4.94
C TYR A 76 7.37 -5.64 3.80
N GLY A 77 6.21 -6.25 4.06
CA GLY A 77 5.17 -6.50 3.08
C GLY A 77 5.45 -7.73 2.22
N VAL A 78 4.37 -8.31 1.69
CA VAL A 78 4.43 -9.40 0.71
C VAL A 78 4.77 -8.80 -0.65
N GLU A 79 5.89 -9.23 -1.24
CA GLU A 79 6.38 -8.72 -2.53
C GLU A 79 5.58 -9.30 -3.72
N TYR A 80 5.22 -8.41 -4.63
CA TYR A 80 4.66 -8.68 -5.95
C TYR A 80 5.53 -7.97 -6.99
N GLY A 81 6.57 -8.64 -7.47
CA GLY A 81 7.63 -8.02 -8.29
C GLY A 81 7.77 -8.59 -9.70
N GLY A 82 8.68 -7.97 -10.46
CA GLY A 82 9.18 -8.47 -11.74
C GLY A 82 8.40 -8.04 -12.98
N PHE A 83 7.69 -6.91 -12.92
CA PHE A 83 6.89 -6.41 -14.04
C PHE A 83 7.55 -5.21 -14.73
N ASP A 84 7.70 -5.26 -16.05
CA ASP A 84 8.24 -4.14 -16.85
C ASP A 84 7.24 -2.98 -16.99
N GLU A 85 5.94 -3.26 -16.86
CA GLU A 85 4.85 -2.30 -17.02
C GLU A 85 4.00 -2.22 -15.75
N LEU A 86 3.70 -0.97 -15.31
CA LEU A 86 2.84 -0.74 -14.15
C LEU A 86 1.46 -1.37 -14.32
N ALA A 87 0.93 -1.39 -15.55
CA ALA A 87 -0.37 -1.98 -15.84
C ALA A 87 -0.40 -3.49 -15.56
N ASP A 88 0.70 -4.20 -15.81
CA ASP A 88 0.78 -5.65 -15.57
C ASP A 88 0.84 -5.95 -14.07
N LEU A 89 1.63 -5.18 -13.31
CA LEU A 89 1.64 -5.26 -11.84
C LEU A 89 0.23 -5.02 -11.28
N LEU A 90 -0.40 -3.90 -11.64
CA LEU A 90 -1.74 -3.56 -11.17
C LEU A 90 -2.78 -4.61 -11.60
N GLY A 91 -2.66 -5.15 -12.81
CA GLY A 91 -3.50 -6.25 -13.29
C GLY A 91 -3.40 -7.49 -12.39
N SER A 92 -2.18 -7.92 -12.07
CA SER A 92 -1.95 -9.08 -11.20
C SER A 92 -2.47 -8.87 -9.77
N LEU A 93 -2.37 -7.65 -9.23
CA LEU A 93 -2.85 -7.31 -7.89
C LEU A 93 -4.37 -7.24 -7.85
N LYS A 94 -5.01 -6.74 -8.92
CA LYS A 94 -6.48 -6.66 -9.04
C LYS A 94 -7.18 -8.01 -9.05
N GLU A 95 -6.49 -9.10 -9.39
CA GLU A 95 -7.05 -10.44 -9.28
C GLU A 95 -7.26 -10.88 -7.81
N LYS A 96 -6.58 -10.23 -6.87
CA LYS A 96 -6.54 -10.61 -5.45
C LYS A 96 -7.10 -9.53 -4.52
N PHE A 97 -6.99 -8.26 -4.91
CA PHE A 97 -7.30 -7.11 -4.06
C PHE A 97 -8.09 -6.04 -4.81
N GLU A 98 -8.88 -5.25 -4.09
CA GLU A 98 -9.66 -4.13 -4.64
C GLU A 98 -8.80 -2.89 -4.87
N ILE A 99 -7.83 -2.99 -5.79
CA ILE A 99 -6.96 -1.87 -6.19
C ILE A 99 -7.73 -0.88 -7.06
N ASP A 100 -7.61 0.42 -6.75
CA ASP A 100 -8.24 1.51 -7.49
C ASP A 100 -7.16 2.46 -7.98
N GLU A 101 -7.02 2.54 -9.31
CA GLU A 101 -6.00 3.36 -9.97
C GLU A 101 -6.15 4.86 -9.71
N ASN A 102 -7.29 5.27 -9.16
CA ASN A 102 -7.59 6.66 -8.81
C ASN A 102 -7.43 6.96 -7.31
N LYS A 103 -6.98 5.99 -6.50
CA LYS A 103 -6.80 6.14 -5.05
C LYS A 103 -5.34 6.07 -4.59
N PHE A 104 -4.39 6.16 -5.51
CA PHE A 104 -2.98 6.23 -5.14
C PHE A 104 -2.62 7.58 -4.50
N LEU A 105 -1.77 7.53 -3.48
CA LEU A 105 -1.25 8.65 -2.71
C LEU A 105 0.28 8.69 -2.86
N ASN A 106 0.88 9.84 -2.53
CA ASN A 106 2.32 9.84 -2.28
C ASN A 106 2.58 9.07 -0.98
N SER A 107 3.76 8.43 -0.88
CA SER A 107 4.16 7.79 0.37
C SER A 107 4.14 8.76 1.56
N GLY A 108 3.68 8.26 2.72
CA GLY A 108 3.54 9.02 3.96
C GLY A 108 2.18 9.68 4.18
N TYR A 109 1.19 9.39 3.34
CA TYR A 109 -0.16 9.98 3.44
C TYR A 109 -1.24 9.01 3.94
N LEU A 110 -0.91 7.74 4.23
CA LEU A 110 -1.89 6.76 4.70
C LEU A 110 -2.49 7.14 6.07
N ASP A 111 -1.71 7.77 6.96
CA ASP A 111 -2.24 8.28 8.23
C ASP A 111 -3.33 9.33 8.03
N THR A 112 -3.20 10.17 6.99
CA THR A 112 -4.23 11.16 6.66
C THR A 112 -5.48 10.47 6.08
N GLU A 113 -5.31 9.51 5.18
CA GLU A 113 -6.42 8.70 4.63
C GLU A 113 -7.19 7.99 5.74
N LEU A 114 -6.48 7.33 6.66
CA LEU A 114 -7.09 6.59 7.77
C LEU A 114 -7.86 7.48 8.75
N SER A 115 -7.53 8.77 8.81
CA SER A 115 -8.24 9.75 9.64
C SER A 115 -9.50 10.33 8.98
N GLU A 116 -9.66 10.14 7.67
CA GLU A 116 -10.80 10.63 6.88
C GLU A 116 -11.89 9.55 6.65
N ASP A 117 -11.58 8.27 6.90
CA ASP A 117 -12.50 7.12 6.95
C ASP A 117 -13.20 6.95 8.32
#